data_AF-A0A7W2VBX7-F1
#
_entry.id   AF-A0A7W2VBX7-F1
#
_cell.length_a   1.000
_cell.length_b   1.000
_cell.length_c   1.000
_cell.angle_alpha   90.00
_cell.angle_beta   90.00
_cell.angle_gamma   90.00
#
_symmetry.space_group_name_H-M   'P 1'
#
loop_
_entity.id
_entity.type
_entity.pdbx_description
1 polymer ?
#
loop_
_entity_poly.entity_id
_entity_poly.type
_entity_poly.pdbx_seq_one_letter_code
_entity_poly.pdbx_strand_id
1 'polypeptide(L)' 'MNIFANTQSDKRPPTWIFAAQPRMQKEIKPQTFHIEAETEREARRLLAPTHICFFAGCIRH' A
#
# COMPACT_ATOMS: atom_id res chain seq x y z
N MET A 1 27.15 11.31 28.81
CA MET A 1 26.33 10.11 28.51
C MET A 1 25.04 10.58 27.90
N ASN A 2 24.78 10.29 26.63
CA ASN A 2 23.44 10.28 26.03
C ASN A 2 23.50 9.28 24.88
N ILE A 3 23.13 8.04 25.17
CA ILE A 3 23.00 6.98 24.17
C ILE A 3 21.65 7.22 23.51
N PHE A 4 21.63 7.90 22.36
CA PHE A 4 20.51 7.78 21.45
C PHE A 4 20.57 6.36 20.89
N ALA A 5 19.84 5.44 21.53
CA ALA A 5 19.55 4.16 20.94
C ALA A 5 18.70 4.43 19.70
N ASN A 6 19.37 4.58 18.55
CA ASN A 6 18.73 4.57 17.25
C ASN A 6 18.34 3.12 16.99
N THR A 7 17.25 2.67 17.63
CA THR A 7 16.59 1.42 17.28
C THR A 7 15.95 1.65 15.92
N GLN A 8 16.76 1.52 14.88
CA GLN A 8 16.29 1.30 13.52
C GLN A 8 15.56 -0.04 13.56
N SER A 9 14.27 0.03 13.85
CA SER A 9 13.37 -1.10 13.87
C SER A 9 13.45 -1.74 12.48
N ASP A 10 14.06 -2.93 12.37
CA ASP A 10 14.12 -3.76 11.16
C ASP A 10 12.72 -4.17 10.63
N LYS A 11 11.64 -3.63 11.22
CA LYS A 11 10.28 -3.81 10.77
C LYS A 11 10.10 -3.06 9.45
N ARG A 12 10.15 -3.82 8.35
CA ARG A 12 9.70 -3.33 7.06
C ARG A 12 8.18 -3.07 7.14
N PRO A 13 7.67 -1.97 6.57
CA PRO A 13 6.24 -1.73 6.49
C PRO A 13 5.55 -2.90 5.76
N PRO A 14 4.30 -3.22 6.11
CA PRO A 14 3.56 -4.25 5.41
C PRO A 14 3.32 -3.85 3.95
N THR A 15 3.30 -4.86 3.07
CA THR A 15 2.92 -4.69 1.66
C THR A 15 1.42 -4.88 1.52
N TRP A 16 0.71 -3.83 1.13
CA TRP A 16 -0.72 -3.84 0.81
C TRP A 16 -0.93 -4.17 -0.66
N ILE A 17 -1.81 -5.13 -0.92
CA ILE A 17 -2.13 -5.61 -2.27
C ILE A 17 -3.55 -5.15 -2.62
N PHE A 18 -3.67 -4.44 -3.73
CA PHE A 18 -4.95 -3.99 -4.27
C PHE A 18 -5.10 -4.46 -5.71
N ALA A 19 -6.30 -4.93 -6.07
CA ALA A 19 -6.73 -4.89 -7.46
C ALA A 19 -7.36 -3.51 -7.70
N ALA A 20 -6.92 -2.77 -8.70
CA ALA A 20 -7.41 -1.41 -8.95
C ALA A 20 -7.83 -1.23 -10.40
N GLN A 21 -9.02 -0.65 -10.58
CA GLN A 21 -9.62 -0.39 -11.87
C GLN A 21 -9.55 1.12 -12.18
N PRO A 22 -9.00 1.55 -13.32
CA PRO A 22 -8.97 2.97 -13.68
C PRO A 22 -10.39 3.56 -13.75
N ARG A 23 -10.60 4.71 -13.11
CA ARG A 23 -11.92 5.38 -13.10
C ARG A 23 -12.36 5.84 -14.48
N MET A 24 -11.40 6.32 -15.27
CA MET A 24 -11.66 6.93 -16.58
C MET A 24 -11.72 5.90 -17.72
N GLN A 25 -11.16 4.70 -17.54
CA GLN A 25 -11.03 3.69 -18.58
C GLN A 25 -11.51 2.34 -18.05
N LYS A 26 -12.83 2.12 -18.13
CA LYS A 26 -13.49 0.92 -17.59
C LYS A 26 -13.23 -0.35 -18.42
N GLU A 27 -12.78 -0.21 -19.66
CA GLU A 27 -12.49 -1.32 -20.57
C GLU A 27 -11.15 -1.99 -20.27
N ILE A 28 -10.25 -1.30 -19.56
CA ILE A 28 -8.96 -1.86 -19.13
C ILE A 28 -9.24 -2.83 -17.98
N LYS A 29 -8.58 -3.99 -17.97
CA LYS A 29 -8.75 -4.95 -16.86
C LYS A 29 -8.16 -4.39 -15.56
N PRO A 30 -8.69 -4.79 -14.38
CA PRO A 30 -8.09 -4.41 -13.11
C PRO A 30 -6.62 -4.80 -13.04
N GLN A 31 -5.78 -3.89 -12.54
CA GLN A 31 -4.35 -4.13 -12.35
C GLN A 31 -4.05 -4.38 -10.87
N THR A 32 -3.07 -5.24 -10.59
CA THR A 32 -2.65 -5.52 -9.22
C THR A 32 -1.53 -4.56 -8.81
N PHE A 33 -1.73 -3.84 -7.71
CA PHE A 33 -0.78 -2.92 -7.11
C PHE A 33 -0.27 -3.46 -5.78
N HIS A 34 1.04 -3.29 -5.56
CA HIS A 34 1.71 -3.61 -4.30
C HIS A 34 2.26 -2.31 -3.73
N ILE A 35 1.86 -1.99 -2.50
CA ILE A 35 2.18 -0.71 -1.87
C ILE A 35 2.66 -0.96 -0.45
N GLU A 36 3.91 -0.60 -0.19
CA GLU A 36 4.46 -0.57 1.17
C GLU A 36 3.92 0.65 1.91
N ALA A 37 3.22 0.42 3.03
CA ALA A 37 2.75 1.48 3.91
C ALA A 37 2.45 0.92 5.31
N GLU A 38 2.57 1.74 6.34
CA GLU A 38 2.25 1.32 7.72
C GLU A 38 0.78 0.93 7.85
N THR A 39 -0.10 1.63 7.13
CA THR A 39 -1.55 1.38 7.19
C THR A 39 -2.19 1.20 5.83
N GLU A 40 -3.29 0.45 5.83
CA GLU A 40 -4.14 0.23 4.67
C GLU A 40 -4.63 1.54 4.06
N ARG A 41 -4.99 2.50 4.94
CA ARG A 41 -5.50 3.81 4.56
C ARG A 41 -4.47 4.61 3.76
N GLU A 42 -3.22 4.61 4.18
CA GLU A 42 -2.13 5.29 3.48
C GLU A 42 -1.92 4.67 2.11
N ALA A 43 -1.88 3.34 2.03
CA ALA A 43 -1.71 2.64 0.78
C ALA A 43 -2.88 2.91 -0.19
N ARG A 44 -4.12 2.84 0.29
CA ARG A 44 -5.32 3.13 -0.53
C ARG A 44 -5.33 4.57 -1.04
N ARG A 45 -4.86 5.54 -0.23
CA ARG A 45 -4.86 6.96 -0.60
C ARG A 45 -4.05 7.23 -1.87
N LEU A 46 -3.02 6.44 -2.15
CA LEU A 46 -2.20 6.58 -3.35
C LEU A 46 -2.95 6.20 -4.63
N LEU A 47 -3.89 5.24 -4.56
CA LEU A 47 -4.63 4.75 -5.72
C LEU A 47 -6.03 5.38 -5.86
N ALA A 48 -6.66 5.76 -4.75
CA ALA A 48 -8.04 6.25 -4.73
C ALA A 48 -8.36 7.41 -5.70
N PRO A 49 -7.44 8.37 -5.98
CA PRO A 49 -7.73 9.47 -6.91
C PRO A 49 -8.00 9.00 -8.35
N THR A 50 -7.30 7.96 -8.80
CA THR A 50 -7.32 7.52 -10.21
C THR A 50 -8.01 6.18 -10.39
N HIS A 51 -8.09 5.36 -9.34
CA HIS A 51 -8.63 4.00 -9.40
C HIS A 51 -9.77 3.77 -8.40
N ILE A 52 -10.62 2.82 -8.75
CA ILE A 52 -11.51 2.13 -7.82
C ILE A 52 -10.72 0.92 -7.30
N CYS A 53 -10.43 0.90 -6.00
CA CYS A 53 -9.59 -0.11 -5.38
C CYS A 53 -10.43 -1.21 -4.72
N PHE A 54 -10.07 -2.45 -4.98
CA PHE A 54 -10.55 -3.65 -4.30
C PHE A 54 -9.40 -4.21 -3.46
N PHE A 55 -9.64 -4.40 -2.16
CA PHE A 55 -8.63 -4.96 -1.27
C PHE A 55 -8.38 -6.44 -1.61
N ALA A 56 -7.12 -6.82 -1.81
CA ALA A 56 -6.72 -8.18 -2.14
C ALA A 56 -5.93 -8.85 -1.02
N GLY A 57 -5.13 -8.10 -0.24
CA GLY A 57 -4.38 -8.68 0.87
C GLY A 57 -3.35 -7.75 1.52
N CYS A 58 -2.67 -8.28 2.53
CA CYS A 58 -1.59 -7.61 3.25
C CYS A 58 -0.50 -8.66 3.61
N ILE A 59 0.74 -8.41 3.20
CA ILE A 59 1.90 -9.23 3.55
C ILE A 59 2.69 -8.50 4.64
N ARG A 60 3.01 -9.21 5.73
CA ARG A 60 3.89 -8.73 6.80
C ARG A 60 5.18 -9.55 6.79
N HIS A 61 6.31 -8.87 6.90
CA HIS A 61 7.65 -9.46 6.91
C HIS A 61 8.20 -9.57 8.34
#